data_AF-A0A6A7A7F2-F1
#
_entry.id   AF-A0A6A7A7F2-F1
#
_cell.length_a   1.000
_cell.length_b   1.000
_cell.length_c   1.000
_cell.angle_alpha   90.00
_cell.angle_beta   90.00
_cell.angle_gamma   90.00
#
_symmetry.space_group_name_H-M   'P 1'
#
loop_
_entity.id
_entity.type
_entity.pdbx_description
1 polymer ?
#
loop_
_entity_poly.entity_id
_entity_poly.type
_entity_poly.pdbx_seq_one_letter_code
_entity_poly.pdbx_strand_id
1 'polypeptide(L)' 'IEIDGQLHSIRDNLLSFLQVARRKLGFVWFWIDALCIDQINVAQRTRQVQQMGLIFSSATEVIAWLG' A
#
# COMPACT_ATOMS: atom_id res chain seq x y z
N ILE A 1 -9.27 6.81 4.91
CA ILE A 1 -8.02 7.26 5.56
C ILE A 1 -7.54 8.53 4.90
N GLU A 2 -6.84 9.40 5.61
CA GLU A 2 -6.28 10.63 5.03
C GLU A 2 -4.84 10.40 4.58
N ILE A 3 -4.54 10.76 3.33
CA ILE A 3 -3.20 10.69 2.73
C ILE A 3 -3.01 12.00 1.96
N ASP A 4 -1.91 12.72 2.22
CA ASP A 4 -1.58 14.00 1.59
C ASP A 4 -2.75 15.02 1.58
N GLY A 5 -3.54 15.04 2.67
CA GLY A 5 -4.70 15.92 2.82
C GLY A 5 -5.96 15.50 2.06
N GLN A 6 -5.97 14.32 1.43
CA GLN A 6 -7.12 13.77 0.72
C GLN A 6 -7.67 12.52 1.43
N LEU A 7 -9.01 12.37 1.41
CA LEU A 7 -9.68 11.20 1.95
C LEU A 7 -9.71 10.08 0.90
N HIS A 8 -9.07 8.96 1.22
CA HIS A 8 -9.10 7.74 0.43
C HIS A 8 -9.99 6.69 1.08
N SER A 9 -10.90 6.13 0.29
CA SER A 9 -11.67 4.94 0.69
C SER A 9 -10.80 3.70 0.55
N ILE A 10 -10.78 2.85 1.59
CA ILE A 10 -10.03 1.59 1.61
C ILE A 10 -10.93 0.46 2.07
N ARG A 11 -10.59 -0.77 1.69
CA ARG A 11 -11.29 -1.97 2.14
C ARG A 11 -10.98 -2.27 3.61
N ASP A 12 -11.92 -2.93 4.30
CA ASP A 12 -11.79 -3.29 5.72
C ASP A 12 -10.55 -4.13 6.01
N ASN A 13 -10.18 -5.03 5.09
CA ASN A 13 -8.97 -5.84 5.24
C ASN A 13 -7.70 -4.98 5.34
N LEU A 14 -7.58 -3.95 4.49
CA LEU A 14 -6.44 -3.04 4.52
C LEU A 14 -6.48 -2.17 5.77
N LEU A 15 -7.67 -1.72 6.20
CA LEU A 15 -7.83 -0.96 7.43
C LEU A 15 -7.39 -1.79 8.65
N SER A 16 -7.78 -3.06 8.73
CA SER A 16 -7.38 -4.00 9.78
C SER A 16 -5.86 -4.15 9.84
N PHE A 17 -5.23 -4.39 8.68
CA PHE A 17 -3.77 -4.45 8.57
C PHE A 17 -3.11 -3.17 9.11
N LEU A 18 -3.54 -1.98 8.67
CA LEU A 18 -2.96 -0.71 9.09
C LEU A 18 -3.06 -0.48 10.60
N GLN A 19 -4.18 -0.88 11.23
CA GLN A 19 -4.35 -0.79 12.69
C GLN A 19 -3.39 -1.71 13.46
N VAL A 20 -3.14 -2.92 12.94
CA VAL A 20 -2.18 -3.86 13.52
C VAL A 20 -0.75 -3.38 13.29
N ALA A 21 -0.42 -2.98 12.07
CA ALA A 21 0.89 -2.45 11.69
C ALA A 21 1.28 -1.26 12.55
N ARG A 22 0.38 -0.30 12.76
CA ARG A 22 0.62 0.87 13.63
C ARG A 22 1.01 0.49 15.05
N ARG A 23 0.45 -0.59 15.61
CA ARG A 23 0.73 -1.04 16.98
C ARG A 23 2.00 -1.89 17.08
N LYS A 24 2.29 -2.70 16.06
CA LYS A 24 3.36 -3.72 16.11
C LYS A 24 4.66 -3.28 15.45
N LEU A 25 4.58 -2.49 14.38
CA LEU A 25 5.73 -2.12 13.53
C LEU A 25 6.19 -0.68 13.78
N GLY A 26 5.44 0.10 14.56
CA GLY A 26 5.77 1.49 14.86
C GLY A 26 5.68 2.40 13.63
N PHE A 27 6.59 3.36 13.54
CA PHE A 27 6.67 4.29 12.41
C PHE A 27 7.60 3.74 11.33
N VAL A 28 7.01 3.01 10.38
CA VAL A 28 7.70 2.50 9.20
C VAL A 28 6.97 2.95 7.93
N TRP A 29 7.72 3.05 6.84
CA TRP A 29 7.16 3.36 5.52
C TRP A 29 6.60 2.08 4.89
N PHE A 30 5.33 2.13 4.47
CA PHE A 30 4.70 1.06 3.72
C PHE A 30 4.50 1.48 2.27
N TRP A 31 4.85 0.59 1.36
CA TRP A 31 4.32 0.64 0.01
C TRP A 31 3.12 -0.30 -0.05
N ILE A 32 1.95 0.25 -0.42
CA ILE A 32 0.69 -0.49 -0.55
C ILE A 32 0.13 -0.14 -1.92
N ASP A 33 0.00 -1.11 -2.83
CA ASP A 33 -0.42 -0.89 -4.22
C ASP A 33 -1.75 -0.14 -4.32
N ALA A 34 -2.71 -0.46 -3.44
CA ALA A 34 -4.02 0.21 -3.38
C ALA A 34 -3.95 1.70 -3.00
N LEU A 35 -2.83 2.16 -2.42
CA LEU A 35 -2.63 3.54 -1.98
C LEU A 35 -1.58 4.28 -2.81
N CYS A 36 -0.47 3.62 -3.14
CA CYS A 36 0.67 4.22 -3.84
C CYS A 36 0.50 4.27 -5.36
N ILE A 37 -0.39 3.45 -5.92
CA ILE A 37 -0.68 3.45 -7.36
C ILE A 37 -1.95 4.26 -7.61
N ASP A 38 -1.90 5.13 -8.63
CA ASP A 38 -3.09 5.82 -9.10
C ASP A 38 -4.07 4.80 -9.71
N GLN A 39 -5.13 4.52 -8.97
CA GLN A 39 -6.13 3.53 -9.35
C GLN A 39 -7.07 4.02 -10.47
N ILE A 40 -7.11 5.33 -10.72
CA ILE A 40 -8.00 5.97 -11.71
C ILE A 40 -7.30 5.98 -13.08
N ASN A 41 -6.02 6.32 -13.13
CA ASN A 41 -5.26 6.38 -14.37
C ASN A 41 -4.75 5.00 -14.79
N VAL A 42 -5.51 4.32 -15.65
CA VAL A 42 -5.19 2.97 -16.15
C VAL A 42 -3.81 2.88 -16.82
N ALA A 43 -3.39 3.92 -17.55
CA ALA A 43 -2.09 3.93 -18.21
C ALA A 43 -0.94 4.01 -17.19
N GLN A 44 -1.08 4.85 -16.16
CA GLN A 44 -0.11 4.95 -15.06
C GLN A 44 -0.09 3.66 -14.24
N ARG A 45 -1.28 3.14 -13.89
CA ARG A 45 -1.44 1.87 -13.16
C ARG A 45 -0.73 0.73 -13.86
N THR A 46 -0.93 0.58 -15.17
CA THR A 46 -0.28 -0.48 -15.95
C THR A 46 1.25 -0.40 -15.86
N ARG A 47 1.83 0.81 -15.97
CA ARG A 47 3.28 0.99 -15.82
C ARG A 47 3.76 0.65 -14.41
N GLN A 48 3.04 1.09 -13.38
CA GLN A 48 3.39 0.80 -11.98
C GLN A 48 3.29 -0.70 -11.67
N VAL A 49 2.28 -1.39 -12.20
CA VAL A 49 2.11 -2.85 -12.04
C VAL A 49 3.30 -3.59 -12.67
N GLN A 50 3.79 -3.15 -13.83
CA GLN A 50 5.00 -3.72 -14.43
C GLN A 50 6.26 -3.53 -13.56
N GLN A 51 6.28 -2.52 -12.68
CA GLN A 51 7.39 -2.25 -11.77
C GLN A 51 7.28 -3.00 -10.44
N MET A 52 6.16 -3.68 -10.15
CA MET A 52 5.94 -4.36 -8.85
C MET A 52 7.04 -5.36 -8.52
N GLY A 53 7.55 -6.11 -9.49
CA GLY A 53 8.66 -7.03 -9.26
C GLY A 53 9.93 -6.34 -8.73
N LEU A 54 10.24 -5.16 -9.24
CA LEU A 54 11.36 -4.35 -8.75
C LEU A 54 11.08 -3.76 -7.36
N ILE A 55 9.84 -3.31 -7.14
CA ILE A 55 9.44 -2.74 -5.84
C ILE A 55 9.53 -3.80 -4.74
N PHE A 56 8.97 -5.00 -4.97
CA PHE A 56 9.04 -6.07 -3.98
C PHE A 56 10.47 -6.58 -3.76
N SER A 57 11.29 -6.67 -4.80
CA SER A 57 12.69 -7.11 -4.66
C SER A 57 13.61 -6.07 -4.01
N SER A 58 13.23 -4.79 -4.02
CA SER A 58 13.97 -3.71 -3.36
C SER A 58 13.46 -3.39 -1.95
N ALA A 59 12.34 -3.99 -1.52
CA ALA A 59 11.79 -3.79 -0.19
C ALA A 59 12.70 -4.43 0.87
N THR A 60 12.86 -3.75 2.02
CA THR A 60 13.58 -4.33 3.18
C THR A 60 12.88 -5.57 3.71
N GLU A 61 11.55 -5.58 3.68
CA GLU A 61 10.72 -6.69 4.09
C GLU A 61 9.43 -6.68 3.26
N VAL A 62 8.88 -7.86 2.98
CA VAL A 62 7.57 -8.03 2.35
C VAL A 62 6.64 -8.72 3.34
N ILE A 63 5.51 -8.10 3.66
CA ILE A 63 4.55 -8.59 4.63
C ILE A 63 3.31 -9.12 3.89
N ALA A 64 2.94 -10.38 4.16
CA ALA A 64 1.69 -10.96 3.70
C ALA A 64 0.62 -10.84 4.80
N TRP A 65 -0.57 -10.33 4.44
CA TRP A 65 -1.70 -10.16 5.34
C TRP A 65 -2.92 -10.92 4.83
N LEU A 66 -3.45 -11.85 5.64
CA LEU A 66 -4.52 -12.77 5.23
C LEU A 66 -5.91 -12.39 5.75
N GLY A 67 -6.02 -11.38 6.61
CA GLY A 67 -7.27 -10.99 7.29
C GLY A 67 -7.26 -11.36 8.76
#